data_AF-D3D3A9-F1
#
_entry.id   AF-D3D3A9-F1
#
_cell.length_a   1.000
_cell.length_b   1.000
_cell.length_c   1.000
_cell.angle_alpha   90.00
_cell.angle_beta   90.00
_cell.angle_gamma   90.00
#
_symmetry.space_group_name_H-M   'P 1'
#
loop_
_entity.id
_entity.type
_entity.pdbx_description
1 polymer ?
#
loop_
_entity_poly.entity_id
_entity_poly.type
_entity_poly.pdbx_seq_one_letter_code
_entity_poly.pdbx_strand_id
1 'polypeptide(L)'
;MVPSEGGSQLTFAFAGVLRQLLARAAPHVHAADATRAWLERATEWCWAALADPGALGGYVLKFALDFLDRVPDAEHAGRSIEALRPHIGADGSIPVPGGTEAERLTALDLSPRPGLRSRALFSDEQIGAGLDRLEQGQRADGGWTFDWLGWSPAQTVEWRGIVTVRALATLAAHDRIPHPALAASHP
;
A
#
# COMPACT_ATOMS: atom_id res chain seq x y z
N MET A 1 9.40 21.78 0.69
CA MET A 1 8.13 21.12 1.03
C MET A 1 7.20 22.20 1.53
N VAL A 2 6.18 22.55 0.77
CA VAL A 2 5.17 23.52 1.21
C VAL A 2 4.22 22.76 2.15
N PRO A 3 3.98 23.21 3.39
CA PRO A 3 2.98 22.59 4.25
C PRO A 3 1.62 22.59 3.56
N SER A 4 0.96 21.45 3.44
CA SER A 4 -0.44 21.41 3.02
C SER A 4 -1.32 21.92 4.16
N GLU A 5 -2.32 22.74 3.86
CA GLU A 5 -3.40 23.02 4.80
C GLU A 5 -4.25 21.74 4.97
N GLY A 6 -3.84 20.85 5.87
CA GLY A 6 -4.55 19.61 6.18
C GLY A 6 -3.68 18.35 6.17
N GLY A 7 -4.31 17.19 5.98
CA GLY A 7 -3.66 15.88 5.97
C GLY A 7 -2.66 15.67 4.83
N SER A 8 -1.83 14.65 4.96
CA SER A 8 -0.93 14.16 3.90
C SER A 8 -1.36 12.77 3.40
N GLN A 9 -0.62 12.20 2.44
CA GLN A 9 -0.80 10.81 1.99
C GLN A 9 -0.78 9.80 3.14
N LEU A 10 -0.07 10.08 4.24
CA LEU A 10 -0.04 9.21 5.41
C LEU A 10 -1.35 9.21 6.20
N THR A 11 -2.18 10.26 6.05
CA THR A 11 -3.52 10.31 6.66
C THR A 11 -4.37 9.16 6.17
N PHE A 12 -4.35 8.86 4.87
CA PHE A 12 -5.03 7.69 4.31
C PHE A 12 -4.55 6.39 4.98
N ALA A 13 -3.22 6.21 5.08
CA ALA A 13 -2.63 5.01 5.67
C ALA A 13 -3.07 4.83 7.12
N PHE A 14 -2.94 5.86 7.94
CA PHE A 14 -3.28 5.80 9.36
C PHE A 14 -4.78 5.64 9.59
N ALA A 15 -5.62 6.37 8.85
CA ALA A 15 -7.07 6.24 8.96
C ALA A 15 -7.54 4.82 8.58
N GLY A 16 -7.03 4.27 7.48
CA GLY A 16 -7.37 2.91 7.03
C GLY A 16 -6.95 1.84 8.04
N VAL A 17 -5.71 1.91 8.53
CA VAL A 17 -5.21 0.95 9.54
C VAL A 17 -5.99 1.07 10.84
N LEU A 18 -6.21 2.27 11.37
CA LEU A 18 -6.95 2.46 12.62
C LEU A 18 -8.41 2.01 12.52
N ARG A 19 -9.10 2.28 11.40
CA ARG A 19 -10.45 1.75 11.15
C ARG A 19 -10.46 0.22 11.19
N GLN A 20 -9.51 -0.42 10.48
CA GLN A 20 -9.42 -1.87 10.45
C GLN A 20 -9.13 -2.46 11.83
N LEU A 21 -8.23 -1.86 12.60
CA LEU A 21 -7.90 -2.32 13.95
C LEU A 21 -9.10 -2.19 14.89
N LEU A 22 -9.80 -1.05 14.88
CA LEU A 22 -10.98 -0.85 15.72
C LEU A 22 -12.15 -1.75 15.33
N ALA A 23 -12.33 -2.02 14.03
CA ALA A 23 -13.36 -2.96 13.56
C ALA A 23 -13.09 -4.42 13.99
N ARG A 24 -11.82 -4.77 14.23
CA ARG A 24 -11.39 -6.10 14.70
C ARG A 24 -11.21 -6.20 16.21
N ALA A 25 -11.24 -5.06 16.90
CA ALA A 25 -11.00 -5.01 18.33
C ALA A 25 -12.12 -5.74 19.09
N ALA A 26 -11.76 -6.39 20.19
CA ALA A 26 -12.75 -7.02 21.05
C ALA A 26 -13.72 -5.96 21.60
N PRO A 27 -14.98 -6.32 21.93
CA PRO A 27 -16.01 -5.34 22.32
C PRO A 27 -15.66 -4.44 23.50
N HIS A 28 -14.73 -4.86 24.36
CA HIS A 28 -14.27 -4.13 25.55
C HIS A 28 -13.07 -3.20 25.29
N VAL A 29 -12.49 -3.24 24.09
CA VAL A 29 -11.39 -2.35 23.70
C VAL A 29 -12.00 -1.10 23.08
N HIS A 30 -11.93 0.00 23.83
CA HIS A 30 -12.43 1.29 23.37
C HIS A 30 -11.27 2.25 23.11
N ALA A 31 -11.26 2.83 21.91
CA ALA A 31 -10.41 3.98 21.63
C ALA A 31 -10.86 5.18 22.47
N ALA A 32 -9.88 5.94 22.97
CA ALA A 32 -10.12 7.22 23.62
C ALA A 32 -10.92 8.16 22.68
N ASP A 33 -11.75 9.03 23.25
CA ASP A 33 -12.61 9.92 22.46
C ASP A 33 -11.80 10.82 21.53
N ALA A 34 -10.62 11.28 21.95
CA ALA A 34 -9.71 12.04 21.11
C ALA A 34 -9.27 11.25 19.85
N THR A 35 -8.98 9.95 20.00
CA THR A 35 -8.63 9.07 18.87
C THR A 35 -9.81 8.90 17.93
N ARG A 36 -11.03 8.72 18.46
CA ARG A 36 -12.24 8.59 17.65
C ARG A 36 -12.54 9.88 16.88
N ALA A 37 -12.47 11.03 17.55
CA ALA A 37 -12.68 12.34 16.94
C ALA A 37 -11.60 12.70 15.90
N TRP A 38 -10.36 12.27 16.10
CA TRP A 38 -9.33 12.38 15.05
C TRP A 38 -9.65 11.47 13.88
N LEU A 39 -10.04 10.21 14.13
CA LEU A 39 -10.31 9.24 13.08
C LEU A 39 -11.50 9.62 12.20
N GLU A 40 -12.56 10.18 12.77
CA GLU A 40 -13.70 10.70 11.99
C GLU A 40 -13.24 11.82 11.05
N ARG A 41 -12.56 12.85 11.57
CA ARG A 41 -12.03 13.96 10.74
C ARG A 41 -11.04 13.49 9.68
N ALA A 42 -10.18 12.53 10.01
CA ALA A 42 -9.23 11.95 9.05
C ALA A 42 -9.96 11.16 7.96
N THR A 43 -11.03 10.44 8.32
CA THR A 43 -11.88 9.70 7.35
C THR A 43 -12.59 10.66 6.42
N GLU A 44 -13.20 11.73 6.95
CA GLU A 44 -13.84 12.79 6.17
C GLU A 44 -12.87 13.44 5.19
N TRP A 45 -11.66 13.78 5.68
CA TRP A 45 -10.61 14.33 4.83
C TRP A 45 -10.19 13.37 3.71
N CYS A 46 -10.06 12.07 3.99
CA CYS A 46 -9.72 11.07 2.97
C CYS A 46 -10.78 11.01 1.86
N TRP A 47 -12.06 11.01 2.23
CA TRP A 47 -13.16 11.00 1.25
C TRP A 47 -13.23 12.31 0.45
N ALA A 48 -13.01 13.46 1.08
CA ALA A 48 -12.94 14.74 0.39
C ALA A 48 -11.76 14.78 -0.61
N ALA A 49 -10.59 14.27 -0.22
CA ALA A 49 -9.42 14.19 -1.10
C ALA A 49 -9.64 13.24 -2.29
N LEU A 50 -10.39 12.15 -2.09
CA LEU A 50 -10.77 11.24 -3.18
C LEU A 50 -11.76 11.86 -4.19
N ALA A 51 -12.48 12.91 -3.81
CA ALA A 51 -13.41 13.60 -4.69
C ALA A 51 -12.73 14.55 -5.69
N ASP A 52 -11.42 14.81 -5.54
CA ASP A 52 -10.59 15.51 -6.52
C ASP A 52 -9.48 14.57 -7.06
N PRO A 53 -9.78 13.75 -8.08
CA PRO A 53 -8.84 12.77 -8.60
C PRO A 53 -7.59 13.40 -9.22
N GLY A 54 -7.68 14.66 -9.69
CA GLY A 54 -6.56 15.36 -10.33
C GLY A 54 -5.35 15.58 -9.41
N ALA A 55 -5.57 15.55 -8.09
CA ALA A 55 -4.53 15.67 -7.08
C ALA A 55 -3.88 14.32 -6.69
N LEU A 56 -4.39 13.18 -7.20
CA LEU A 56 -3.95 11.86 -6.81
C LEU A 56 -2.86 11.35 -7.77
N GLY A 57 -1.62 11.29 -7.29
CA GLY A 57 -0.48 10.74 -8.02
C GLY A 57 0.55 10.11 -7.09
N GLY A 58 1.36 9.18 -7.63
CA GLY A 58 2.41 8.48 -6.89
C GLY A 58 1.95 7.92 -5.54
N TYR A 59 2.67 8.26 -4.47
CA TYR A 59 2.37 7.78 -3.12
C TYR A 59 0.98 8.18 -2.60
N VAL A 60 0.40 9.29 -3.05
CA VAL A 60 -0.96 9.69 -2.62
C VAL A 60 -1.97 8.64 -3.08
N LEU A 61 -1.92 8.25 -4.36
CA LEU A 61 -2.79 7.23 -4.93
C LEU A 61 -2.56 5.86 -4.24
N LYS A 62 -1.30 5.49 -4.01
CA LYS A 62 -0.99 4.25 -3.25
C LYS A 62 -1.67 4.23 -1.89
N PHE A 63 -1.51 5.28 -1.09
CA PHE A 63 -2.08 5.29 0.24
C PHE A 63 -3.60 5.44 0.24
N ALA A 64 -4.17 6.12 -0.76
CA ALA A 64 -5.61 6.14 -1.00
C ALA A 64 -6.18 4.74 -1.26
N LEU A 65 -5.53 3.92 -2.08
CA LEU A 65 -5.91 2.51 -2.27
C LEU A 65 -5.77 1.70 -0.97
N ASP A 66 -4.70 1.91 -0.20
CA ASP A 66 -4.52 1.29 1.12
C ASP A 66 -5.70 1.61 2.08
N PHE A 67 -6.21 2.85 2.06
CA PHE A 67 -7.39 3.25 2.81
C PHE A 67 -8.66 2.54 2.30
N LEU A 68 -8.90 2.58 0.99
CA LEU A 68 -10.08 1.99 0.34
C LEU A 68 -10.16 0.46 0.54
N ASP A 69 -9.02 -0.21 0.63
CA ASP A 69 -8.95 -1.64 0.96
C ASP A 69 -9.38 -1.98 2.39
N ARG A 70 -9.41 -1.00 3.30
CA ARG A 70 -9.56 -1.23 4.74
C ARG A 70 -10.84 -0.63 5.35
N VAL A 71 -11.48 0.31 4.66
CA VAL A 71 -12.73 0.93 5.15
C VAL A 71 -13.90 -0.08 5.20
N PRO A 72 -14.82 0.05 6.16
CA PRO A 72 -15.93 -0.89 6.33
C PRO A 72 -16.96 -0.81 5.20
N ASP A 73 -17.22 0.38 4.64
CA ASP A 73 -18.14 0.57 3.51
C ASP A 73 -17.52 0.02 2.21
N ALA A 74 -17.75 -1.26 1.95
CA ALA A 74 -17.18 -1.98 0.82
C ALA A 74 -17.73 -1.50 -0.53
N GLU A 75 -19.01 -1.11 -0.57
CA GLU A 75 -19.68 -0.70 -1.81
C GLU A 75 -19.17 0.67 -2.26
N HIS A 76 -19.09 1.63 -1.34
CA HIS A 76 -18.51 2.94 -1.62
C HIS A 76 -17.04 2.81 -2.00
N ALA A 77 -16.27 1.99 -1.25
CA ALA A 77 -14.87 1.78 -1.55
C ALA A 77 -14.66 1.19 -2.95
N GLY A 78 -15.47 0.21 -3.37
CA GLY A 78 -15.40 -0.39 -4.70
C GLY A 78 -15.64 0.62 -5.82
N ARG A 79 -16.66 1.49 -5.68
CA ARG A 79 -16.91 2.58 -6.65
C ARG A 79 -15.75 3.56 -6.72
N SER A 80 -15.20 3.96 -5.57
CA SER A 80 -14.06 4.88 -5.53
C SER A 80 -12.81 4.25 -6.14
N ILE A 81 -12.56 2.96 -5.91
CA ILE A 81 -11.46 2.23 -6.55
C ILE A 81 -11.62 2.28 -8.07
N GLU A 82 -12.79 1.92 -8.61
CA GLU A 82 -13.01 1.93 -10.06
C GLU A 82 -12.82 3.34 -10.67
N ALA A 83 -13.26 4.38 -9.97
CA ALA A 83 -13.06 5.77 -10.40
C ALA A 83 -11.57 6.16 -10.52
N LEU A 84 -10.66 5.45 -9.83
CA LEU A 84 -9.21 5.69 -9.90
C LEU A 84 -8.52 4.97 -11.06
N ARG A 85 -9.20 4.06 -11.77
CA ARG A 85 -8.63 3.32 -12.91
C ARG A 85 -7.94 4.21 -13.96
N PRO A 86 -8.47 5.38 -14.35
CA PRO A 86 -7.82 6.24 -15.35
C PRO A 86 -6.43 6.78 -14.94
N HIS A 87 -6.07 6.72 -13.66
CA HIS A 87 -4.76 7.15 -13.16
C HIS A 87 -3.67 6.08 -13.33
N ILE A 88 -4.04 4.86 -13.69
CA ILE A 88 -3.14 3.71 -13.79
C ILE A 88 -2.73 3.54 -15.26
N GLY A 89 -1.42 3.46 -15.50
CA GLY A 89 -0.88 3.22 -16.84
C GLY A 89 -1.32 1.85 -17.39
N ALA A 90 -1.25 1.69 -18.71
CA ALA A 90 -1.60 0.43 -19.37
C ALA A 90 -0.75 -0.76 -18.88
N ASP A 91 0.46 -0.51 -18.41
CA ASP A 91 1.38 -1.48 -17.80
C ASP A 91 1.06 -1.77 -16.31
N GLY A 92 0.02 -1.15 -15.76
CA GLY A 92 -0.38 -1.31 -14.37
C GLY A 92 0.48 -0.50 -13.38
N SER A 93 1.26 0.47 -13.86
CA SER A 93 2.12 1.30 -13.02
C SER A 93 1.71 2.78 -13.03
N ILE A 94 2.17 3.52 -12.01
CA ILE A 94 2.04 4.97 -11.94
C ILE A 94 3.41 5.62 -11.68
N PRO A 95 3.71 6.79 -12.27
CA PRO A 95 4.94 7.52 -11.97
C PRO A 95 4.89 8.09 -10.53
N VAL A 96 6.06 8.31 -9.94
CA VAL A 96 6.21 9.05 -8.68
C VAL A 96 6.70 10.48 -8.96
N PRO A 97 5.83 11.50 -8.90
CA PRO A 97 6.25 12.89 -9.08
C PRO A 97 7.28 13.30 -8.03
N GLY A 98 8.39 13.89 -8.47
CA GLY A 98 9.48 14.31 -7.58
C GLY A 98 10.41 13.19 -7.11
N GLY A 99 10.20 11.94 -7.59
CA GLY A 99 11.12 10.83 -7.45
C GLY A 99 12.25 10.87 -8.49
N THR A 100 12.98 9.75 -8.64
CA THR A 100 13.88 9.60 -9.79
C THR A 100 13.09 9.50 -11.10
N GLU A 101 13.71 9.78 -12.25
CA GLU A 101 13.03 9.73 -13.56
C GLU A 101 12.40 8.35 -13.86
N ALA A 102 12.96 7.29 -13.27
CA ALA A 102 12.49 5.92 -13.41
C ALA A 102 11.63 5.44 -12.23
N GLU A 103 11.39 6.25 -11.19
CA GLU A 103 10.64 5.80 -10.00
C GLU A 103 9.15 5.66 -10.34
N ARG A 104 8.66 4.42 -10.20
CA ARG A 104 7.27 4.06 -10.50
C ARG A 104 6.75 3.14 -9.42
N LEU A 105 5.48 3.30 -9.07
CA LEU A 105 4.78 2.33 -8.24
C LEU A 105 4.10 1.31 -9.15
N THR A 106 4.43 0.05 -8.94
CA THR A 106 3.94 -1.08 -9.73
C THR A 106 2.59 -1.58 -9.20
N ALA A 107 1.96 -2.49 -9.94
CA ALA A 107 0.73 -3.15 -9.51
C ALA A 107 0.88 -3.86 -8.14
N LEU A 108 2.07 -4.38 -7.80
CA LEU A 108 2.33 -4.97 -6.48
C LEU A 108 2.55 -3.91 -5.39
N ASP A 109 3.04 -2.72 -5.72
CA ASP A 109 3.14 -1.62 -4.74
C ASP A 109 1.76 -1.04 -4.40
N LEU A 110 0.86 -1.03 -5.39
CA LEU A 110 -0.50 -0.51 -5.29
C LEU A 110 -1.50 -1.54 -4.74
N SER A 111 -1.28 -2.83 -4.98
CA SER A 111 -2.10 -3.92 -4.46
C SER A 111 -1.21 -5.14 -4.13
N PRO A 112 -0.59 -5.18 -2.95
CA PRO A 112 0.44 -6.19 -2.64
C PRO A 112 -0.11 -7.57 -2.27
N ARG A 113 -1.34 -7.68 -1.76
CA ARG A 113 -1.89 -8.95 -1.22
C ARG A 113 -3.07 -9.46 -2.04
N PRO A 114 -3.30 -10.78 -2.10
CA PRO A 114 -4.54 -11.31 -2.67
C PRO A 114 -5.77 -10.81 -1.90
N GLY A 115 -6.92 -10.76 -2.58
CA GLY A 115 -8.21 -10.42 -1.97
C GLY A 115 -8.40 -8.96 -1.56
N LEU A 116 -7.41 -8.08 -1.79
CA LEU A 116 -7.60 -6.63 -1.67
C LEU A 116 -8.61 -6.15 -2.73
N ARG A 117 -9.41 -5.14 -2.39
CA ARG A 117 -10.40 -4.56 -3.33
C ARG A 117 -9.68 -3.88 -4.49
N SER A 118 -8.55 -3.25 -4.21
CA SER A 118 -7.64 -2.64 -5.19
C SER A 118 -7.15 -3.63 -6.26
N ARG A 119 -7.23 -4.94 -6.02
CA ARG A 119 -6.89 -5.97 -7.02
C ARG A 119 -7.72 -5.83 -8.30
N ALA A 120 -8.96 -5.34 -8.21
CA ALA A 120 -9.84 -5.13 -9.36
C ALA A 120 -9.29 -4.15 -10.41
N LEU A 121 -8.26 -3.37 -10.06
CA LEU A 121 -7.60 -2.43 -10.97
C LEU A 121 -6.58 -3.10 -11.89
N PHE A 122 -6.13 -4.31 -11.57
CA PHE A 122 -5.00 -4.96 -12.23
C PHE A 122 -5.42 -6.31 -12.80
N SER A 123 -4.87 -6.68 -13.96
CA SER A 123 -5.03 -8.03 -14.50
C SER A 123 -4.15 -9.02 -13.76
N ASP A 124 -4.53 -10.30 -13.78
CA ASP A 124 -3.71 -11.38 -13.21
C ASP A 124 -2.32 -11.45 -13.87
N GLU A 125 -2.22 -11.12 -15.16
CA GLU A 125 -0.95 -11.03 -15.88
C GLU A 125 -0.04 -9.93 -15.33
N GLN A 126 -0.58 -8.72 -15.06
CA GLN A 126 0.18 -7.62 -14.47
C GLN A 126 0.71 -7.99 -13.08
N ILE A 127 -0.09 -8.72 -12.29
CA ILE A 127 0.30 -9.20 -10.97
C ILE A 127 1.35 -10.31 -11.06
N GLY A 128 1.13 -11.29 -11.93
CA GLY A 128 2.07 -12.37 -12.19
C GLY A 128 3.43 -11.83 -12.63
N ALA A 129 3.45 -10.92 -13.60
CA ALA A 129 4.69 -10.29 -14.06
C ALA A 129 5.38 -9.47 -12.94
N GLY A 130 4.61 -8.85 -12.05
CA GLY A 130 5.14 -8.20 -10.86
C GLY A 130 5.80 -9.18 -9.89
N LEU A 131 5.17 -10.34 -9.65
CA LEU A 131 5.69 -11.39 -8.77
C LEU A 131 6.96 -12.01 -9.35
N ASP A 132 6.99 -12.29 -10.65
CA ASP A 132 8.17 -12.83 -11.33
C ASP A 132 9.36 -11.85 -11.22
N ARG A 133 9.12 -10.55 -11.44
CA ARG A 133 10.14 -9.51 -11.23
C ARG A 133 10.60 -9.44 -9.78
N LEU A 134 9.66 -9.57 -8.83
CA LEU A 134 9.99 -9.57 -7.40
C LEU A 134 10.89 -10.75 -7.07
N GLU A 135 10.59 -11.96 -7.51
CA GLU A 135 11.45 -13.14 -7.29
C GLU A 135 12.84 -12.98 -7.90
N GLN A 136 12.90 -12.55 -9.16
CA GLN A 136 14.17 -12.31 -9.86
C GLN A 136 14.99 -11.18 -9.25
N GLY A 137 14.36 -10.31 -8.46
CA GLY A 137 15.00 -9.19 -7.77
C GLY A 137 15.79 -9.61 -6.52
N GLN A 138 15.71 -10.87 -6.07
CA GLN A 138 16.49 -11.34 -4.92
C GLN A 138 17.98 -11.27 -5.24
N ARG A 139 18.74 -10.64 -4.35
CA ARG A 139 20.19 -10.50 -4.48
C ARG A 139 20.90 -11.71 -3.89
N ALA A 140 22.19 -11.87 -4.20
CA ALA A 140 23.02 -12.99 -3.73
C ALA A 140 23.10 -13.11 -2.20
N ASP A 141 22.86 -12.03 -1.46
CA ASP A 141 22.78 -12.02 0.00
C ASP A 141 21.40 -12.43 0.55
N GLY A 142 20.49 -12.86 -0.33
CA GLY A 142 19.11 -13.23 0.00
C GLY A 142 18.15 -12.06 0.20
N GLY A 143 18.65 -10.82 0.14
CA GLY A 143 17.86 -9.60 0.35
C GLY A 143 17.35 -8.98 -0.95
N TRP A 144 16.52 -7.95 -0.78
CA TRP A 144 16.08 -7.08 -1.86
C TRP A 144 16.65 -5.67 -1.71
N THR A 145 16.63 -4.92 -2.79
CA THR A 145 17.01 -3.50 -2.79
C THR A 145 15.90 -2.67 -3.39
N PHE A 146 15.92 -1.38 -3.10
CA PHE A 146 15.02 -0.40 -3.70
C PHE A 146 15.64 0.27 -4.93
N ASP A 147 14.79 0.85 -5.77
CA ASP A 147 15.11 1.52 -7.04
C ASP A 147 15.04 3.06 -6.96
N TRP A 148 14.66 3.62 -5.81
CA TRP A 148 14.69 5.05 -5.52
C TRP A 148 16.04 5.52 -4.94
N LEU A 149 16.19 6.84 -4.74
CA LEU A 149 17.43 7.45 -4.27
C LEU A 149 17.78 7.02 -2.82
N GLY A 150 18.96 6.44 -2.64
CA GLY A 150 19.55 6.21 -1.32
C GLY A 150 20.21 7.49 -0.79
N TRP A 151 19.54 8.19 0.11
CA TRP A 151 19.99 9.51 0.61
C TRP A 151 21.21 9.43 1.52
N SER A 152 21.45 8.28 2.16
CA SER A 152 22.65 8.02 2.96
C SER A 152 22.93 6.51 3.09
N PRO A 153 24.14 6.12 3.52
CA PRO A 153 24.47 4.72 3.79
C PRO A 153 23.58 4.09 4.87
N ALA A 154 23.27 4.81 5.96
CA ALA A 154 22.42 4.32 7.04
C ALA A 154 21.00 4.05 6.54
N GLN A 155 20.42 5.01 5.82
CA GLN A 155 19.09 4.89 5.24
C GLN A 155 19.02 3.72 4.25
N THR A 156 20.08 3.46 3.49
CA THR A 156 20.17 2.31 2.58
C THR A 156 20.05 0.99 3.35
N VAL A 157 20.75 0.84 4.47
CA VAL A 157 20.69 -0.38 5.30
C VAL A 157 19.30 -0.58 5.88
N GLU A 158 18.70 0.47 6.45
CA GLU A 158 17.36 0.44 7.03
C GLU A 158 16.31 0.04 5.97
N TRP A 159 16.34 0.69 4.81
CA TRP A 159 15.39 0.38 3.73
C TRP A 159 15.59 -1.00 3.15
N ARG A 160 16.84 -1.49 2.98
CA ARG A 160 17.10 -2.86 2.52
C ARG A 160 16.41 -3.89 3.42
N GLY A 161 16.48 -3.69 4.75
CA GLY A 161 15.74 -4.53 5.69
C GLY A 161 14.23 -4.48 5.45
N ILE A 162 13.67 -3.27 5.36
CA ILE A 162 12.22 -3.07 5.13
C ILE A 162 11.74 -3.70 3.82
N VAL A 163 12.44 -3.47 2.70
CA VAL A 163 12.03 -4.00 1.39
C VAL A 163 12.19 -5.51 1.33
N THR A 164 13.18 -6.09 2.01
CA THR A 164 13.35 -7.54 2.09
C THR A 164 12.16 -8.18 2.81
N VAL A 165 11.77 -7.65 3.99
CA VAL A 165 10.61 -8.18 4.73
C VAL A 165 9.33 -8.03 3.92
N ARG A 166 9.15 -6.90 3.22
CA ARG A 166 7.99 -6.69 2.33
C ARG A 166 7.97 -7.68 1.16
N ALA A 167 9.11 -7.90 0.51
CA ALA A 167 9.22 -8.84 -0.60
C ALA A 167 8.81 -10.26 -0.17
N LEU A 168 9.40 -10.74 0.94
CA LEU A 168 9.07 -12.05 1.50
C LEU A 168 7.59 -12.16 1.89
N ALA A 169 7.04 -11.13 2.54
CA ALA A 169 5.62 -11.12 2.93
C ALA A 169 4.68 -11.15 1.72
N THR A 170 5.02 -10.42 0.65
CA THR A 170 4.28 -10.43 -0.61
C THR A 170 4.37 -11.82 -1.26
N LEU A 171 5.57 -12.36 -1.46
CA LEU A 171 5.75 -13.67 -2.09
C LEU A 171 5.01 -14.78 -1.32
N ALA A 172 5.11 -14.78 0.01
CA ALA A 172 4.40 -15.75 0.84
C ALA A 172 2.87 -15.58 0.72
N ALA A 173 2.36 -14.34 0.72
CA ALA A 173 0.94 -14.09 0.57
C ALA A 173 0.37 -14.53 -0.79
N HIS A 174 1.21 -14.73 -1.80
CA HIS A 174 0.84 -15.25 -3.13
C HIS A 174 1.31 -16.70 -3.34
N ASP A 175 1.59 -17.44 -2.26
CA ASP A 175 2.00 -18.85 -2.27
C ASP A 175 3.22 -19.16 -3.17
N ARG A 176 4.06 -18.15 -3.42
CA ARG A 176 5.30 -18.30 -4.21
C ARG A 176 6.43 -18.89 -3.38
N ILE A 177 6.39 -18.67 -2.08
CA ILE A 177 7.29 -19.27 -1.09
C ILE A 177 6.48 -19.75 0.10
N PRO A 178 6.99 -20.72 0.90
CA PRO A 178 6.30 -21.18 2.09
C PRO A 178 6.04 -20.02 3.07
N HIS A 179 4.85 -20.00 3.66
CA HIS A 179 4.56 -19.08 4.75
C HIS A 179 5.47 -19.42 5.95
N PRO A 180 6.18 -18.44 6.55
CA PRO A 180 7.09 -18.70 7.66
C PRO A 180 6.38 -19.29 8.91
N ALA A 181 5.07 -19.07 9.06
CA ALA A 181 4.25 -19.69 10.10
C ALA A 181 3.86 -21.16 9.81
N LEU A 182 3.92 -21.60 8.55
CA LEU A 182 3.58 -22.97 8.12
C LEU A 182 4.82 -23.86 7.95
N ALA A 183 6.01 -23.28 7.79
CA ALA A 183 7.26 -24.03 7.66
C ALA A 183 7.74 -24.68 8.98
N ALA A 184 7.19 -24.28 10.14
CA ALA A 184 7.54 -24.85 11.45
C ALA A 184 6.76 -26.14 11.80
N SER A 185 5.97 -26.69 10.87
CA SER A 185 5.17 -27.91 11.10
C SER A 185 5.50 -28.98 10.06
N HIS A 186 6.68 -29.60 10.18
CA HIS A 186 6.95 -31.02 9.91
C HIS A 186 8.46 -31.32 9.88
N PRO A 187 8.88 -32.48 10.40
CA PRO A 187 8.71 -33.02 11.75
C PRO A 187 9.96 -32.79 12.65
#